data_AF-A0A4V2J4M0-F1
#
_entry.id   AF-A0A4V2J4M0-F1
#
_cell.length_a   1.000
_cell.length_b   1.000
_cell.length_c   1.000
_cell.angle_alpha   90.00
_cell.angle_beta   90.00
_cell.angle_gamma   90.00
#
_symmetry.space_group_name_H-M   'P 1'
#
loop_
_entity.id
_entity.type
_entity.pdbx_description
1 polymer ?
#
loop_
_entity_poly.entity_id
_entity_poly.type
_entity_poly.pdbx_seq_one_letter_code
_entity_poly.pdbx_strand_id
1 'polypeptide(L)'
;MQRSLFQWPRRTWDQQGGKYMESSCGSVLWFTGLSGSGKTTTAQHLYKLLKAEGRSVELLDGDELRTAICRGLGFSREDRLENIRRIAYVANLLSKHGVTVLVSAITPYREMREYLRKHVAGYVEIYVKCPLSVCEARDVKGLYAKARRQEIRMFTGISDSYEEPEQADIVIDTVHQTVQDNVLHITEKINDINHLAFSGGKLGLAREQAAVGKADKIGKTDKADKGTRGATGSAAGVGRLPGGDR
;
A
#
# COMPACT_ATOMS: atom_id res chain seq x y z
N MET A 1 28.88 -30.15 -14.92
CA MET A 1 27.61 -30.57 -15.54
C MET A 1 26.47 -30.16 -14.60
N GLN A 2 25.93 -28.94 -14.76
CA GLN A 2 24.69 -28.50 -14.11
C GLN A 2 23.84 -27.87 -15.20
N ARG A 3 22.83 -28.61 -15.68
CA ARG A 3 21.84 -28.08 -16.61
C ARG A 3 20.90 -27.18 -15.82
N SER A 4 20.85 -25.91 -16.20
CA SER A 4 19.80 -24.96 -15.85
C SER A 4 18.43 -25.54 -16.23
N LEU A 5 17.78 -26.24 -15.30
CA LEU A 5 16.36 -26.58 -15.39
C LEU A 5 15.57 -25.29 -15.14
N PHE A 6 14.65 -24.98 -16.04
CA PHE A 6 13.79 -23.78 -16.12
C PHE A 6 14.30 -22.60 -16.96
N GLN A 7 14.64 -22.85 -18.23
CA GLN A 7 14.29 -21.89 -19.28
C GLN A 7 12.89 -22.23 -19.81
N TRP A 8 11.91 -21.36 -19.55
CA TRP A 8 10.54 -21.51 -20.03
C TRP A 8 10.31 -20.60 -21.25
N PRO A 9 9.66 -21.07 -22.33
CA PRO A 9 9.48 -20.26 -23.54
C PRO A 9 8.55 -19.05 -23.29
N ARG A 10 8.99 -17.86 -23.73
CA ARG A 10 8.25 -16.57 -23.67
C ARG A 10 7.26 -16.40 -24.83
N ARG A 11 6.41 -17.38 -25.12
CA ARG A 11 5.51 -17.32 -26.29
C ARG A 11 4.12 -17.89 -25.97
N THR A 12 3.10 -17.06 -26.12
CA THR A 12 1.68 -17.48 -26.12
C THR A 12 1.17 -17.62 -27.55
N TRP A 13 0.34 -18.64 -27.81
CA TRP A 13 -0.32 -18.88 -29.10
C TRP A 13 -1.60 -18.05 -29.21
N ASP A 14 -1.83 -17.42 -30.35
CA ASP A 14 -3.13 -16.86 -30.74
C ASP A 14 -3.76 -17.75 -31.82
N GLN A 15 -5.06 -18.04 -31.70
CA GLN A 15 -5.84 -18.78 -32.70
C GLN A 15 -6.32 -17.89 -33.87
N GLN A 16 -6.04 -16.59 -33.86
CA GLN A 16 -6.38 -15.66 -34.93
C GLN A 16 -5.12 -15.07 -35.59
N GLY A 17 -4.37 -15.93 -36.29
CA GLY A 17 -3.40 -15.48 -37.29
C GLY A 17 -1.95 -15.41 -36.82
N GLY A 18 -1.34 -16.56 -36.57
CA GLY A 18 0.05 -16.88 -36.97
C GLY A 18 1.21 -15.96 -36.56
N LYS A 19 1.02 -14.98 -35.66
CA LYS A 19 2.09 -14.12 -35.14
C LYS A 19 2.31 -14.39 -33.66
N TYR A 20 3.55 -14.72 -33.31
CA TYR A 20 4.02 -14.71 -31.92
C TYR A 20 4.05 -13.25 -31.45
N MET A 21 3.10 -12.84 -30.63
CA MET A 21 3.24 -11.62 -29.83
C MET A 21 4.24 -11.91 -28.71
N GLU A 22 5.20 -11.02 -28.47
CA GLU A 22 5.89 -10.99 -27.18
C GLU A 22 4.82 -10.73 -26.12
N SER A 23 4.45 -11.77 -25.38
CA SER A 23 3.57 -11.65 -24.22
C SER A 23 4.28 -10.67 -23.27
N SER A 24 3.78 -9.43 -23.15
CA SER A 24 4.33 -8.47 -22.21
C SER A 24 4.14 -9.03 -20.81
N CYS A 25 5.20 -9.59 -20.22
CA CYS A 25 5.18 -10.03 -18.83
C CYS A 25 4.79 -8.82 -17.97
N GLY A 26 3.86 -9.02 -17.04
CA GLY A 26 3.54 -8.01 -16.03
C GLY A 26 4.73 -7.78 -15.10
N SER A 27 4.74 -6.63 -14.43
CA SER A 27 5.74 -6.31 -13.40
C SER A 27 5.30 -6.86 -12.03
N VAL A 28 6.27 -7.14 -11.17
CA VAL A 28 6.04 -7.50 -9.76
C VAL A 28 6.55 -6.37 -8.89
N LEU A 29 5.62 -5.58 -8.35
CA LEU A 29 5.88 -4.41 -7.52
C LEU A 29 5.88 -4.84 -6.05
N TRP A 30 7.06 -4.95 -5.45
CA TRP A 30 7.25 -5.54 -4.14
C TRP A 30 7.49 -4.48 -3.07
N PHE A 31 6.50 -4.27 -2.22
CA PHE A 31 6.57 -3.35 -1.09
C PHE A 31 7.25 -4.04 0.10
N THR A 32 8.39 -3.52 0.53
CA THR A 32 9.11 -3.93 1.74
C THR A 32 9.19 -2.80 2.76
N GLY A 33 9.19 -3.12 4.05
CA GLY A 33 9.17 -2.15 5.14
C GLY A 33 8.73 -2.79 6.46
N LEU A 34 8.93 -2.08 7.56
CA LEU A 34 8.49 -2.50 8.91
C LEU A 34 6.97 -2.72 8.99
N SER A 35 6.50 -3.50 9.97
CA SER A 35 5.06 -3.56 10.28
C SER A 35 4.55 -2.15 10.59
N GLY A 36 3.35 -1.78 10.14
CA GLY A 36 2.83 -0.42 10.35
C GLY A 36 3.49 0.69 9.50
N SER A 37 4.43 0.37 8.61
CA SER A 37 5.05 1.35 7.72
C SER A 37 4.12 1.88 6.62
N GLY A 38 2.96 1.27 6.39
CA GLY A 38 1.99 1.71 5.37
C GLY A 38 2.01 0.94 4.05
N LYS A 39 2.78 -0.16 3.93
CA LYS A 39 2.85 -1.01 2.71
C LYS A 39 1.48 -1.36 2.12
N THR A 40 0.62 -2.04 2.89
CA THR A 40 -0.69 -2.50 2.42
C THR A 40 -1.58 -1.32 2.07
N THR A 41 -1.54 -0.22 2.83
CA THR A 41 -2.31 0.99 2.53
C THR A 41 -1.93 1.60 1.19
N THR A 42 -0.63 1.81 0.93
CA THR A 42 -0.16 2.36 -0.35
C THR A 42 -0.43 1.38 -1.50
N ALA A 43 -0.18 0.09 -1.31
CA ALA A 43 -0.44 -0.94 -2.32
C ALA A 43 -1.92 -1.02 -2.70
N GLN A 44 -2.85 -0.88 -1.75
CA GLN A 44 -4.29 -0.84 -2.02
C GLN A 44 -4.72 0.38 -2.82
N HIS A 45 -4.14 1.55 -2.55
CA HIS A 45 -4.44 2.76 -3.33
C HIS A 45 -3.90 2.65 -4.76
N LEU A 46 -2.67 2.15 -4.91
CA LEU A 46 -2.09 1.87 -6.22
C LEU A 46 -2.92 0.82 -6.98
N TYR A 47 -3.37 -0.25 -6.30
CA TYR A 47 -4.24 -1.26 -6.89
C TYR A 47 -5.51 -0.64 -7.48
N LYS A 48 -6.20 0.20 -6.70
CA LYS A 48 -7.44 0.87 -7.14
C LYS A 48 -7.19 1.77 -8.34
N LEU A 49 -6.09 2.54 -8.33
CA LEU A 49 -5.70 3.40 -9.44
C LEU A 49 -5.46 2.59 -10.72
N LEU A 50 -4.59 1.59 -10.67
CA LEU A 50 -4.26 0.74 -11.82
C LEU A 50 -5.48 -0.03 -12.34
N LYS A 51 -6.35 -0.49 -11.44
CA LYS A 51 -7.60 -1.17 -11.81
C LYS A 51 -8.58 -0.23 -12.51
N ALA A 52 -8.70 1.01 -12.04
CA ALA A 52 -9.54 2.04 -12.66
C ALA A 52 -9.04 2.44 -14.06
N GLU A 53 -7.74 2.30 -14.33
CA GLU A 53 -7.14 2.45 -15.68
C GLU A 53 -7.39 1.24 -16.59
N GLY A 54 -8.12 0.21 -16.14
CA GLY A 54 -8.42 -0.99 -16.93
C GLY A 54 -7.28 -2.00 -17.00
N ARG A 55 -6.25 -1.87 -16.14
CA ARG A 55 -5.11 -2.81 -16.14
C ARG A 55 -5.46 -4.14 -15.48
N SER A 56 -4.82 -5.19 -15.96
CA SER A 56 -4.76 -6.46 -15.25
C SER A 56 -3.81 -6.32 -14.07
N VAL A 57 -4.35 -6.21 -12.86
CA VAL A 57 -3.60 -6.00 -11.62
C VAL A 57 -4.17 -6.87 -10.51
N GLU A 58 -3.29 -7.42 -9.67
CA GLU A 58 -3.64 -8.22 -8.49
C GLU A 58 -2.84 -7.77 -7.26
N LEU A 59 -3.45 -7.80 -6.08
CA LEU A 59 -2.79 -7.45 -4.81
C LEU A 59 -2.62 -8.68 -3.93
N LEU A 60 -1.38 -9.00 -3.61
CA LEU A 60 -0.95 -10.08 -2.74
C LEU A 60 -0.52 -9.53 -1.37
N ASP A 61 -1.40 -9.65 -0.36
CA ASP A 61 -1.06 -9.27 1.02
C ASP A 61 -0.40 -10.43 1.76
N GLY A 62 0.77 -10.15 2.37
CA GLY A 62 1.58 -11.15 3.04
C GLY A 62 0.92 -11.76 4.27
N ASP A 63 0.03 -11.03 4.97
CA ASP A 63 -0.68 -11.60 6.12
C ASP A 63 -1.76 -12.56 5.65
N GLU A 64 -2.50 -12.20 4.59
CA GLU A 64 -3.50 -13.08 3.97
C GLU A 64 -2.84 -14.35 3.42
N LEU A 65 -1.81 -14.21 2.59
CA LEU A 65 -1.11 -15.34 1.99
C LEU A 65 -0.46 -16.25 3.04
N ARG A 66 -0.03 -15.68 4.16
CA ARG A 66 0.52 -16.47 5.27
C ARG A 66 -0.51 -17.40 5.86
N THR A 67 -1.77 -16.97 5.96
CA THR A 67 -2.88 -17.83 6.43
C THR A 67 -3.38 -18.81 5.38
N ALA A 68 -3.27 -18.49 4.09
CA ALA A 68 -3.80 -19.31 3.02
C ALA A 68 -2.84 -20.44 2.60
N ILE A 69 -1.61 -20.08 2.21
CA ILE A 69 -0.64 -20.96 1.52
C ILE A 69 0.67 -21.18 2.27
N CYS A 70 0.91 -20.42 3.36
CA CYS A 70 2.09 -20.58 4.20
C CYS A 70 1.76 -21.11 5.60
N ARG A 71 0.64 -21.84 5.73
CA ARG A 71 0.28 -22.57 6.96
C ARG A 71 1.41 -23.52 7.34
N GLY A 72 1.73 -23.53 8.64
CA GLY A 72 2.81 -24.35 9.21
C GLY A 72 4.18 -23.67 9.25
N LEU A 73 4.38 -22.52 8.60
CA LEU A 73 5.61 -21.74 8.74
C LEU A 73 5.55 -20.87 10.00
N GLY A 74 6.60 -20.93 10.82
CA GLY A 74 6.83 -20.05 11.94
C GLY A 74 7.36 -18.68 11.51
N PHE A 75 8.19 -18.09 12.37
CA PHE A 75 8.81 -16.78 12.15
C PHE A 75 10.34 -16.84 12.24
N SER A 76 10.93 -18.05 12.15
CA SER A 76 12.37 -18.21 12.00
C SER A 76 12.84 -17.57 10.69
N ARG A 77 14.14 -17.37 10.57
CA ARG A 77 14.73 -16.80 9.35
C ARG A 77 14.43 -17.67 8.14
N GLU A 78 14.55 -18.98 8.29
CA GLU A 78 14.29 -19.98 7.25
C GLU A 78 12.81 -20.02 6.85
N ASP A 79 11.90 -20.01 7.83
CA ASP A 79 10.45 -20.01 7.58
C ASP A 79 10.01 -18.73 6.87
N ARG A 80 10.58 -17.59 7.24
CA ARG A 80 10.33 -16.33 6.53
C ARG A 80 10.85 -16.41 5.11
N LEU A 81 12.04 -16.97 4.87
CA LEU A 81 12.58 -17.08 3.52
C LEU A 81 11.71 -18.00 2.65
N GLU A 82 11.24 -19.11 3.20
CA GLU A 82 10.31 -20.00 2.52
C GLU A 82 8.95 -19.31 2.23
N ASN A 83 8.44 -18.51 3.16
CA ASN A 83 7.25 -17.68 2.92
C ASN A 83 7.47 -16.73 1.73
N ILE A 84 8.62 -16.04 1.66
CA ILE A 84 8.96 -15.17 0.52
C ILE A 84 9.05 -15.97 -0.79
N ARG A 85 9.66 -17.17 -0.78
CA ARG A 85 9.74 -18.03 -1.97
C ARG A 85 8.37 -18.42 -2.51
N ARG A 86 7.43 -18.76 -1.63
CA ARG A 86 6.06 -19.12 -2.02
C ARG A 86 5.30 -17.94 -2.61
N ILE A 87 5.37 -16.78 -1.98
CA ILE A 87 4.75 -15.55 -2.50
C ILE A 87 5.37 -15.18 -3.85
N ALA A 88 6.70 -15.28 -3.99
CA ALA A 88 7.42 -15.02 -5.23
C ALA A 88 7.00 -15.96 -6.37
N TYR A 89 6.75 -17.23 -6.07
CA TYR A 89 6.24 -18.19 -7.05
C TYR A 89 4.87 -17.79 -7.59
N VAL A 90 3.93 -17.43 -6.71
CA VAL A 90 2.59 -16.97 -7.09
C VAL A 90 2.66 -15.67 -7.89
N ALA A 91 3.45 -14.70 -7.43
CA ALA A 91 3.63 -13.44 -8.13
C ALA A 91 4.20 -13.63 -9.54
N ASN A 92 5.23 -14.47 -9.68
CA ASN A 92 5.80 -14.83 -10.98
C ASN A 92 4.80 -15.55 -11.89
N LEU A 93 3.93 -16.41 -11.33
CA LEU A 93 2.93 -17.10 -12.13
C LEU A 93 1.95 -16.10 -12.74
N LEU A 94 1.41 -15.19 -11.92
CA LEU A 94 0.50 -14.14 -12.38
C LEU A 94 1.17 -13.18 -13.37
N SER A 95 2.40 -12.75 -13.08
CA SER A 95 3.10 -11.79 -13.93
C SER A 95 3.39 -12.33 -15.32
N LYS A 96 3.71 -13.63 -15.45
CA LYS A 96 3.85 -14.29 -16.75
C LYS A 96 2.60 -14.24 -17.62
N HIS A 97 1.42 -14.09 -17.01
CA HIS A 97 0.14 -13.94 -17.71
C HIS A 97 -0.26 -12.48 -17.92
N GLY A 98 0.70 -11.54 -17.84
CA GLY A 98 0.48 -10.11 -18.10
C GLY A 98 -0.18 -9.36 -16.93
N VAL A 99 -0.30 -9.98 -15.75
CA VAL A 99 -0.86 -9.33 -14.56
C VAL A 99 0.24 -8.53 -13.87
N THR A 100 0.00 -7.24 -13.60
CA THR A 100 0.85 -6.48 -12.69
C THR A 100 0.55 -6.93 -11.26
N VAL A 101 1.55 -7.44 -10.55
CA VAL A 101 1.34 -7.99 -9.20
C VAL A 101 1.90 -7.02 -8.17
N LEU A 102 1.05 -6.54 -7.26
CA LEU A 102 1.47 -5.78 -6.10
C LEU A 102 1.65 -6.74 -4.94
N VAL A 103 2.82 -6.77 -4.31
CA VAL A 103 3.07 -7.62 -3.14
C VAL A 103 3.36 -6.75 -1.93
N SER A 104 2.56 -6.88 -0.87
CA SER A 104 2.79 -6.22 0.42
C SER A 104 3.24 -7.25 1.45
N ALA A 105 4.54 -7.36 1.68
CA ALA A 105 5.09 -8.32 2.64
C ALA A 105 6.25 -7.72 3.43
N ILE A 106 6.45 -8.16 4.67
CA ILE A 106 7.66 -7.82 5.42
C ILE A 106 8.80 -8.68 4.88
N THR A 107 9.80 -8.05 4.25
CA THR A 107 10.98 -8.70 3.66
C THR A 107 12.25 -8.22 4.39
N PRO A 108 12.46 -8.67 5.64
CA PRO A 108 13.38 -8.00 6.56
C PRO A 108 14.85 -8.19 6.22
N TYR A 109 15.23 -9.32 5.61
CA TYR A 109 16.62 -9.63 5.33
C TYR A 109 16.99 -9.35 3.88
N ARG A 110 18.20 -8.86 3.67
CA ARG A 110 18.80 -8.60 2.36
C ARG A 110 18.80 -9.84 1.49
N GLU A 111 19.11 -11.01 2.04
CA GLU A 111 19.12 -12.28 1.30
C GLU A 111 17.78 -12.60 0.61
N MET A 112 16.66 -12.21 1.22
CA MET A 112 15.33 -12.44 0.67
C MET A 112 15.09 -11.52 -0.54
N ARG A 113 15.53 -10.26 -0.42
CA ARG A 113 15.44 -9.27 -1.50
C ARG A 113 16.35 -9.62 -2.66
N GLU A 114 17.56 -10.10 -2.37
CA GLU A 114 18.48 -10.64 -3.38
C GLU A 114 17.90 -11.87 -4.08
N TYR A 115 17.26 -12.78 -3.33
CA TYR A 115 16.53 -13.90 -3.92
C TYR A 115 15.44 -13.41 -4.89
N LEU A 116 14.62 -12.44 -4.48
CA LEU A 116 13.57 -11.86 -5.33
C LEU A 116 14.15 -11.23 -6.59
N ARG A 117 15.16 -10.37 -6.46
CA ARG A 117 15.82 -9.70 -7.58
C ARG A 117 16.41 -10.68 -8.60
N LYS A 118 16.89 -11.85 -8.13
CA LYS A 118 17.44 -12.90 -9.00
C LYS A 118 16.38 -13.78 -9.67
N HIS A 119 15.23 -14.02 -9.03
CA HIS A 119 14.28 -15.06 -9.46
C HIS A 119 12.91 -14.53 -9.91
N VAL A 120 12.62 -13.25 -9.68
CA VAL A 120 11.35 -12.63 -10.06
C VAL A 120 11.54 -11.76 -11.29
N ALA A 121 10.85 -12.12 -12.38
CA ALA A 121 10.91 -11.34 -13.62
C ALA A 121 10.09 -10.06 -13.48
N GLY A 122 10.63 -8.93 -13.95
CA GLY A 122 9.97 -7.62 -13.80
C GLY A 122 9.85 -7.16 -12.35
N TYR A 123 10.74 -7.64 -11.46
CA TYR A 123 10.79 -7.24 -10.05
C TYR A 123 11.14 -5.76 -9.91
N VAL A 124 10.34 -5.04 -9.14
CA VAL A 124 10.59 -3.66 -8.70
C VAL A 124 10.47 -3.61 -7.19
N GLU A 125 11.58 -3.29 -6.52
CA GLU A 125 11.66 -3.13 -5.08
C GLU A 125 11.20 -1.74 -4.65
N ILE A 126 10.10 -1.70 -3.89
CA ILE A 126 9.53 -0.48 -3.31
C ILE A 126 9.79 -0.49 -1.80
N TYR A 127 10.76 0.30 -1.37
CA TYR A 127 11.03 0.49 0.05
C TYR A 127 10.08 1.52 0.67
N VAL A 128 9.26 1.05 1.59
CA VAL A 128 8.34 1.87 2.38
C VAL A 128 9.04 2.33 3.64
N LYS A 129 9.75 3.46 3.52
CA LYS A 129 10.56 4.04 4.58
C LYS A 129 9.65 4.63 5.65
N CYS A 130 9.83 4.14 6.88
CA CYS A 130 9.16 4.65 8.05
C CYS A 130 10.01 4.28 9.28
N PRO A 131 10.41 5.26 10.13
CA PRO A 131 11.13 4.97 11.36
C PRO A 131 10.34 4.01 12.25
N LEU A 132 11.07 3.17 13.00
CA LEU A 132 10.48 2.23 13.95
C LEU A 132 9.60 2.93 14.98
N SER A 133 10.03 4.07 15.52
CA SER A 133 9.26 4.85 16.50
C SER A 133 7.89 5.28 15.97
N VAL A 134 7.80 5.64 14.69
CA VAL A 134 6.52 5.98 14.04
C VAL A 134 5.68 4.73 13.82
N CYS A 135 6.28 3.62 13.41
CA CYS A 135 5.59 2.34 13.27
C CYS A 135 4.99 1.87 14.61
N GLU A 136 5.76 2.00 15.69
CA GLU A 136 5.35 1.71 17.07
C GLU A 136 4.24 2.65 17.54
N ALA A 137 4.33 3.94 17.23
CA ALA A 137 3.27 4.90 17.58
C ALA A 137 1.96 4.60 16.84
N ARG A 138 2.04 4.11 15.59
CA ARG A 138 0.87 3.71 14.80
C ARG A 138 0.20 2.45 15.32
N ASP A 139 1.00 1.47 15.77
CA ASP A 139 0.64 0.10 16.21
C ASP A 139 -0.76 -0.39 15.80
N VAL A 140 -1.06 -0.33 14.49
CA VAL A 140 -2.41 -0.52 13.94
C VAL A 140 -3.02 -1.88 14.33
N LYS A 141 -2.16 -2.87 14.59
CA LYS A 141 -2.53 -4.25 14.90
C LYS A 141 -2.27 -4.62 16.37
N GLY A 142 -1.80 -3.69 17.19
CA GLY A 142 -1.39 -3.96 18.58
C GLY A 142 -0.20 -4.93 18.72
N LEU A 143 0.57 -5.11 17.65
CA LEU A 143 1.66 -6.10 17.58
C LEU A 143 2.93 -5.59 18.22
N TYR A 144 3.21 -4.28 18.13
CA TYR A 144 4.37 -3.68 18.77
C TYR A 144 4.23 -3.71 20.30
N ALA A 145 3.06 -3.35 20.82
CA ALA A 145 2.79 -3.45 22.26
C ALA A 145 2.97 -4.87 22.79
N LYS A 146 2.47 -5.88 22.06
CA LYS A 146 2.65 -7.31 22.40
C LYS A 146 4.12 -7.74 22.33
N ALA A 147 4.85 -7.32 21.30
CA ALA A 147 6.27 -7.62 21.16
C ALA A 147 7.11 -7.00 22.29
N ARG A 148 6.81 -5.76 22.70
CA ARG A 148 7.47 -5.09 23.84
C ARG A 148 7.22 -5.82 25.17
N ARG A 149 6.05 -6.46 25.33
CA ARG A 149 5.74 -7.34 26.46
C ARG A 149 6.25 -8.78 26.30
N GLN A 150 7.04 -9.07 25.26
CA GLN A 150 7.61 -10.40 24.96
C GLN A 150 6.57 -11.50 24.66
N GLU A 151 5.32 -11.13 24.38
CA GLU A 151 4.26 -12.07 23.99
C GLU A 151 4.46 -12.60 22.56
N ILE A 152 5.17 -11.84 21.72
CA ILE A 152 5.52 -12.21 20.35
C ILE A 152 7.05 -12.27 20.24
N ARG A 153 7.58 -13.46 19.99
CA ARG A 153 9.02 -13.69 19.75
C ARG A 153 9.37 -13.40 18.29
N MET A 154 10.64 -13.07 18.03
CA MET A 154 11.19 -12.80 16.69
C MET A 154 10.39 -11.75 15.90
N PHE A 155 9.97 -10.68 16.58
CA PHE A 155 9.22 -9.59 15.96
C PHE A 155 10.18 -8.58 15.30
N THR A 156 10.02 -8.41 13.99
CA THR A 156 10.85 -7.55 13.15
C THR A 156 10.86 -6.10 13.63
N GLY A 157 12.05 -5.56 13.88
CA GLY A 157 12.28 -4.23 14.42
C GLY A 157 12.33 -4.16 15.96
N ILE A 158 11.96 -5.22 16.69
CA ILE A 158 11.99 -5.25 18.16
C ILE A 158 12.96 -6.32 18.66
N SER A 159 12.66 -7.59 18.40
CA SER A 159 13.48 -8.73 18.85
C SER A 159 14.11 -9.49 17.68
N ASP A 160 13.97 -8.96 16.47
CA ASP A 160 14.57 -9.42 15.22
C ASP A 160 14.87 -8.21 14.34
N SER A 161 15.85 -8.31 13.46
CA SER A 161 16.35 -7.18 12.66
C SER A 161 15.48 -6.88 11.44
N TYR A 162 15.54 -5.64 10.97
CA TYR A 162 15.10 -5.24 9.64
C TYR A 162 16.29 -4.56 8.96
N GLU A 163 16.82 -5.19 7.92
CA GLU A 163 17.94 -4.66 7.15
C GLU A 163 17.35 -3.75 6.07
N GLU A 164 17.52 -2.43 6.20
CA GLU A 164 17.01 -1.49 5.20
C GLU A 164 17.61 -1.75 3.80
N PRO A 165 16.82 -1.61 2.71
CA PRO A 165 17.35 -1.73 1.36
C PRO A 165 18.39 -0.64 1.05
N GLU A 166 19.60 -1.03 0.68
CA GLU A 166 20.67 -0.10 0.28
C GLU A 166 20.41 0.55 -1.08
N GLN A 167 19.77 -0.20 -2.00
CA GLN A 167 19.52 0.19 -3.39
C GLN A 167 18.13 -0.29 -3.85
N ALA A 168 17.09 0.21 -3.18
CA ALA A 168 15.72 -0.01 -3.65
C ALA A 168 15.49 0.73 -4.98
N ASP A 169 14.66 0.14 -5.85
CA ASP A 169 14.34 0.75 -7.14
C ASP A 169 13.44 2.00 -6.95
N ILE A 170 12.57 1.96 -5.93
CA ILE A 170 11.72 3.09 -5.51
C ILE A 170 11.75 3.18 -3.98
N VAL A 171 11.89 4.40 -3.44
CA VAL A 171 11.77 4.67 -2.01
C VAL A 171 10.61 5.63 -1.80
N ILE A 172 9.71 5.29 -0.88
CA ILE A 172 8.58 6.15 -0.49
C ILE A 172 8.67 6.52 0.99
N ASP A 173 8.24 7.73 1.33
CA ASP A 173 8.22 8.23 2.72
C ASP A 173 6.77 8.35 3.20
N THR A 174 6.40 7.52 4.17
CA THR A 174 5.03 7.52 4.70
C THR A 174 4.83 8.42 5.91
N VAL A 175 5.87 9.11 6.36
CA VAL A 175 5.83 10.06 7.47
C VAL A 175 5.55 11.46 6.94
N HIS A 176 6.22 11.83 5.86
CA HIS A 176 6.21 13.19 5.34
C HIS A 176 5.40 13.36 4.04
N GLN A 177 5.01 12.27 3.37
CA GLN A 177 4.19 12.32 2.17
C GLN A 177 2.84 11.63 2.39
N THR A 178 1.81 12.14 1.71
CA THR A 178 0.49 11.50 1.74
C THR A 178 0.51 10.18 0.99
N VAL A 179 -0.53 9.36 1.18
CA VAL A 179 -0.67 8.11 0.41
C VAL A 179 -0.78 8.41 -1.09
N GLN A 180 -1.49 9.48 -1.45
CA GLN A 180 -1.65 9.94 -2.82
C GLN A 180 -0.31 10.33 -3.45
N ASP A 181 0.49 11.15 -2.76
CA ASP A 181 1.82 11.56 -3.26
C ASP A 181 2.71 10.35 -3.51
N ASN A 182 2.73 9.40 -2.56
CA ASN A 182 3.49 8.17 -2.68
C ASN A 182 3.04 7.31 -3.88
N VAL A 183 1.73 7.19 -4.10
CA VAL A 183 1.17 6.44 -5.25
C VAL A 183 1.52 7.11 -6.57
N LEU A 184 1.48 8.44 -6.63
CA LEU A 184 1.89 9.19 -7.83
C LEU A 184 3.38 9.00 -8.12
N HIS A 185 4.22 9.12 -7.09
CA HIS A 185 5.65 8.89 -7.23
C HIS A 185 5.96 7.48 -7.73
N ILE A 186 5.30 6.46 -7.18
CA ILE A 186 5.45 5.07 -7.62
C ILE A 186 5.04 4.93 -9.09
N THR A 187 3.89 5.48 -9.47
CA THR A 187 3.40 5.43 -10.85
C THR A 187 4.43 6.04 -11.80
N GLU A 188 4.88 7.27 -11.55
CA GLU A 188 5.91 7.95 -12.36
C GLU A 188 7.17 7.08 -12.55
N LYS A 189 7.71 6.52 -11.47
CA LYS A 189 8.90 5.68 -11.52
C LYS A 189 8.71 4.38 -12.31
N ILE A 190 7.54 3.74 -12.19
CA ILE A 190 7.26 2.49 -12.93
C ILE A 190 7.17 2.76 -14.43
N ASN A 191 6.67 3.93 -14.85
CA ASN A 191 6.64 4.36 -16.25
C ASN A 191 8.07 4.43 -16.81
N ASP A 192 8.98 5.01 -16.04
CA ASP A 192 10.38 5.17 -16.42
C ASP A 192 11.12 3.83 -16.50
N ILE A 193 10.90 2.95 -15.51
CA ILE A 193 11.60 1.65 -15.40
C ILE A 193 11.19 0.67 -16.51
N ASN A 194 9.90 0.61 -16.85
CA ASN A 194 9.41 -0.45 -17.73
C ASN A 194 9.35 -0.06 -19.21
N HIS A 195 9.63 1.20 -19.58
CA HIS A 195 9.37 1.76 -20.92
C HIS A 195 7.94 1.48 -21.45
N LEU A 196 7.03 1.04 -20.59
CA LEU A 196 5.62 0.89 -20.88
C LEU A 196 5.07 2.31 -20.85
N ALA A 197 4.80 2.90 -21.99
CA ALA A 197 4.04 4.14 -22.03
C ALA A 197 2.72 3.91 -21.28
N PHE A 198 2.56 4.53 -20.12
CA PHE A 198 1.28 4.62 -19.44
C PHE A 198 0.37 5.46 -20.34
N SER A 199 -0.47 4.78 -21.13
CA SER A 199 -1.36 5.43 -22.09
C SER A 199 -2.64 5.99 -21.45
N GLY A 200 -2.80 5.88 -20.13
CA GLY A 200 -3.87 6.51 -19.35
C GLY A 200 -3.44 7.90 -18.88
N GLY A 201 -3.68 8.90 -19.72
CA GLY A 201 -3.06 10.21 -19.61
C GLY A 201 -3.47 11.10 -18.43
N LYS A 202 -3.07 12.37 -18.58
CA LYS A 202 -3.32 13.56 -17.79
C LYS A 202 -4.80 13.85 -17.43
N LEU A 203 -5.72 12.90 -17.53
CA LEU A 203 -7.16 13.07 -17.35
C LEU A 203 -7.68 12.73 -15.93
N GLY A 204 -6.92 12.00 -15.10
CA GLY A 204 -7.31 11.70 -13.71
C GLY A 204 -6.91 12.77 -12.70
N LEU A 205 -5.68 13.28 -12.83
CA LEU A 205 -5.06 14.22 -11.89
C LEU A 205 -5.75 15.60 -11.82
N ALA A 206 -6.32 16.07 -12.94
CA ALA A 206 -7.00 17.36 -12.99
C ALA A 206 -8.39 17.35 -12.31
N ARG A 207 -9.05 16.18 -12.20
CA ARG A 207 -10.41 16.09 -11.65
C ARG A 207 -10.43 16.03 -10.12
N GLU A 208 -9.39 15.51 -9.49
CA GLU A 208 -9.34 15.41 -8.03
C GLU A 208 -8.82 16.70 -7.37
N GLN A 209 -7.85 17.39 -8.00
CA GLN A 209 -7.41 18.73 -7.56
C GLN A 209 -8.53 19.78 -7.64
N ALA A 210 -9.44 19.66 -8.62
CA ALA A 210 -10.61 20.53 -8.74
C ALA A 210 -11.73 20.21 -7.72
N ALA A 211 -11.78 19.00 -7.19
CA ALA A 211 -12.77 18.57 -6.19
C ALA A 211 -12.36 19.00 -4.77
N VAL A 212 -11.06 18.92 -4.44
CA VAL A 212 -10.53 19.35 -3.13
C VAL A 212 -10.61 20.89 -2.99
N GLY A 213 -10.32 21.65 -4.05
CA GLY A 213 -10.38 23.13 -4.01
C GLY A 213 -11.78 23.75 -3.92
N LYS A 214 -12.85 22.96 -4.09
CA LYS A 214 -14.24 23.43 -3.96
C LYS A 214 -14.85 23.20 -2.57
N ALA A 215 -14.29 22.30 -1.77
CA ALA A 215 -14.78 22.03 -0.41
C ALA A 215 -14.44 23.17 0.57
N ASP A 216 -13.37 23.92 0.33
CA ASP A 216 -12.90 25.00 1.22
C ASP A 216 -13.57 26.38 1.02
N LYS A 217 -14.58 26.50 0.13
CA LYS A 217 -15.24 27.78 -0.18
C LYS A 217 -16.73 27.87 0.22
N ILE A 218 -17.27 26.93 0.98
CA ILE A 218 -18.62 27.03 1.54
C ILE A 218 -18.49 27.25 3.05
N GLY A 219 -18.15 28.48 3.45
CA GLY A 219 -17.95 28.80 4.86
C GLY A 219 -17.52 30.23 5.11
N LYS A 220 -18.18 31.21 4.49
CA LYS A 220 -18.22 32.60 4.94
C LYS A 220 -19.17 33.42 4.08
N THR A 221 -20.30 33.81 4.65
CA THR A 221 -20.88 35.14 4.45
C THR A 221 -21.88 35.39 5.57
N ASP A 222 -21.43 36.23 6.48
CA ASP A 222 -22.22 36.88 7.52
C ASP A 222 -23.38 37.67 6.91
N LYS A 223 -24.56 37.60 7.53
CA LYS A 223 -25.59 38.63 7.36
C LYS A 223 -25.83 39.32 8.71
N ALA A 224 -25.25 40.50 8.81
CA ALA A 224 -25.79 41.56 9.64
C ALA A 224 -27.09 42.06 8.98
N ASP A 225 -28.15 42.22 9.77
CA ASP A 225 -29.15 43.23 9.46
C ASP A 225 -29.73 43.84 10.75
N LYS A 226 -29.74 45.17 10.78
CA LYS A 226 -30.29 46.01 11.84
C LYS A 226 -31.63 46.54 11.34
N GLY A 227 -32.68 46.54 12.17
CA GLY A 227 -33.70 47.59 12.05
C GLY A 227 -35.12 47.26 12.47
N THR A 228 -35.43 47.67 13.71
CA THR A 228 -36.59 48.51 14.09
C THR A 228 -38.05 47.99 14.11
N ARG A 229 -38.62 48.05 15.34
CA ARG A 229 -39.85 48.76 15.81
C ARG A 229 -40.99 47.91 16.40
N GLY A 230 -41.50 48.39 17.55
CA GLY A 230 -42.86 48.18 18.08
C GLY A 230 -42.93 47.26 19.30
N ALA A 231 -42.78 47.74 20.54
CA ALA A 231 -43.75 48.44 21.40
C ALA A 231 -44.74 47.52 22.16
N THR A 232 -44.82 47.75 23.48
CA THR A 232 -45.85 47.32 24.47
C THR A 232 -45.83 45.83 24.85
N GLY A 233 -45.98 45.37 26.09
CA GLY A 233 -46.22 45.96 27.40
C GLY A 233 -46.59 44.84 28.39
N SER A 234 -46.40 45.09 29.68
CA SER A 234 -47.14 44.53 30.83
C SER A 234 -46.80 43.14 31.43
N ALA A 235 -46.72 43.20 32.77
CA ALA A 235 -47.08 42.21 33.80
C ALA A 235 -46.23 40.91 33.93
N ALA A 236 -45.47 40.68 35.00
CA ALA A 236 -45.82 40.40 36.41
C ALA A 236 -45.97 38.90 36.73
N GLY A 237 -45.37 38.47 37.86
CA GLY A 237 -45.52 37.15 38.51
C GLY A 237 -44.19 36.36 38.54
N VAL A 238 -43.33 36.50 39.55
CA VAL A 238 -43.39 35.89 40.90
C VAL A 238 -43.65 34.38 40.87
N GLY A 239 -42.65 33.57 41.23
CA GLY A 239 -42.79 32.12 41.42
C GLY A 239 -41.51 31.44 41.92
N ARG A 240 -41.44 31.26 43.24
CA ARG A 240 -40.43 30.61 44.10
C ARG A 240 -39.75 29.30 43.61
N LEU A 241 -38.51 29.15 44.06
CA LEU A 241 -37.72 27.91 44.35
C LEU A 241 -38.39 27.02 45.44
N PRO A 242 -37.79 25.91 45.94
CA PRO A 242 -37.13 24.74 45.33
C PRO A 242 -37.64 23.40 45.95
N GLY A 243 -37.05 22.27 45.55
CA GLY A 243 -37.13 20.96 46.25
C GLY A 243 -37.04 19.82 45.23
N GLY A 244 -36.28 18.74 45.37
CA GLY A 244 -35.62 18.11 46.52
C GLY A 244 -35.70 16.59 46.28
N ASP A 245 -34.57 15.90 46.43
CA ASP A 245 -34.35 14.45 46.61
C ASP A 245 -35.07 13.42 45.72
N ARG A 246 -34.27 12.67 44.93
CA ARG A 246 -33.80 11.31 45.27
C ARG A 246 -32.82 10.78 44.24
#